data_AF-A0A812XM20-F1
#
_entry.id   AF-A0A812XM20-F1
#
_cell.length_a   1.000
_cell.length_b   1.000
_cell.length_c   1.000
_cell.angle_alpha   90.00
_cell.angle_beta   90.00
_cell.angle_gamma   90.00
#
_symmetry.space_group_name_H-M   'P 1'
#
loop_
_entity.id
_entity.type
_entity.pdbx_description
1 polymer ?
#
loop_
_entity_poly.entity_id
_entity_poly.type
_entity_poly.pdbx_seq_one_letter_code
_entity_poly.pdbx_strand_id
1 'polypeptide(L)' 'VIDTGAPITVPVGEQTLGRIINIIGEPIDELGPIDTKKFYAIHRPTPTFTEMNTTAQQLLTGIKADGGGLGESVRFLDV' A
#
# COMPACT_ATOMS: atom_id res chain seq x y z
N VAL A 1 22.37 -10.65 22.00
CA VAL A 1 21.05 -10.62 21.32
C VAL A 1 20.01 -10.29 22.37
N ILE A 2 19.10 -9.34 22.10
CA ILE A 2 18.06 -8.89 23.03
C ILE A 2 16.72 -9.16 22.35
N ASP A 3 15.84 -9.89 23.03
CA ASP A 3 14.45 -10.05 22.58
C ASP A 3 13.67 -8.79 22.93
N THR A 4 13.08 -8.15 21.93
CA THR A 4 12.29 -6.93 22.12
C THR A 4 10.85 -7.25 22.53
N GLY A 5 10.39 -8.50 22.37
CA GLY A 5 9.02 -8.94 22.62
C GLY A 5 7.96 -8.32 21.69
N ALA A 6 8.37 -7.40 20.81
CA ALA A 6 7.51 -6.71 19.87
C ALA A 6 7.48 -7.44 18.51
N PRO A 7 6.34 -7.44 17.80
CA PRO A 7 6.29 -7.94 16.43
C PRO A 7 7.13 -7.06 15.50
N ILE A 8 7.43 -7.55 14.30
CA ILE A 8 8.02 -6.74 13.23
C ILE A 8 7.07 -5.59 12.90
N THR A 9 7.56 -4.35 12.95
CA THR A 9 6.81 -3.13 12.66
C THR A 9 7.45 -2.32 11.56
N VAL A 10 6.64 -1.60 10.79
CA VAL A 10 7.08 -0.74 9.68
C VAL A 10 6.55 0.69 9.86
N PRO A 11 7.28 1.72 9.40
CA PRO A 11 6.81 3.10 9.40
C PRO A 11 5.58 3.24 8.50
N VAL A 12 4.62 4.08 8.90
CA VAL A 12 3.43 4.40 8.11
C VAL A 12 3.13 5.90 8.16
N GLY A 13 2.41 6.39 7.15
CA GLY A 13 1.98 7.78 7.05
C GLY A 13 2.42 8.42 5.73
N GLU A 14 2.12 9.71 5.57
CA GLU A 14 2.50 10.46 4.35
C GLU A 14 4.02 10.54 4.18
N GLN A 15 4.78 10.47 5.26
CA GLN A 15 6.24 10.53 5.25
C GLN A 15 6.90 9.33 4.55
N THR A 16 6.16 8.23 4.34
CA THR A 16 6.66 7.07 3.60
C THR A 16 6.46 7.18 2.09
N LEU A 17 5.70 8.17 1.61
CA LEU A 17 5.46 8.35 0.18
C LEU A 17 6.76 8.68 -0.55
N GLY A 18 7.02 7.94 -1.63
CA GLY A 18 8.24 8.09 -2.42
C GLY A 18 9.51 7.50 -1.79
N ARG A 19 9.41 6.87 -0.61
CA ARG A 19 10.54 6.21 0.07
C ARG A 19 10.67 4.76 -0.36
N ILE A 20 11.90 4.22 -0.38
CA ILE A 20 12.16 2.80 -0.57
C ILE A 20 12.54 2.19 0.78
N ILE A 21 11.76 1.20 1.21
CA ILE A 21 11.85 0.63 2.56
C ILE A 21 11.96 -0.89 2.44
N ASN A 22 12.78 -1.51 3.28
CA ASN A 22 12.88 -2.96 3.36
C ASN A 22 11.72 -3.58 4.18
N ILE A 23 11.71 -4.92 4.27
CA ILE A 23 10.62 -5.65 4.95
C ILE A 23 10.55 -5.42 6.46
N ILE A 24 11.66 -4.98 7.09
CA ILE A 24 11.71 -4.66 8.52
C ILE A 24 11.50 -3.17 8.80
N GLY A 25 11.16 -2.37 7.78
CA GLY A 25 10.79 -0.97 7.94
C GLY A 25 11.94 0.02 7.87
N GLU A 26 13.15 -0.39 7.49
CA GLU A 26 14.30 0.49 7.37
C GLU A 26 14.40 1.09 5.96
N PRO A 27 14.70 2.40 5.83
CA PRO A 27 14.91 3.03 4.53
C PRO A 27 16.21 2.54 3.88
N ILE A 28 16.15 2.22 2.58
CA ILE A 28 17.29 1.77 1.77
C ILE A 28 17.55 2.70 0.56
N ASP A 29 16.99 3.90 0.60
CA ASP A 29 17.05 4.89 -0.48
C ASP A 29 18.14 5.97 -0.31
N GLU A 30 19.00 5.85 0.72
CA GLU A 30 20.08 6.81 1.04
C GLU A 30 19.60 8.24 1.37
N LEU A 31 18.29 8.48 1.50
CA LEU A 31 17.70 9.80 1.82
C LEU A 31 17.65 10.10 3.32
N GLY A 32 18.34 9.30 4.14
CA GLY A 32 18.32 9.42 5.60
C GLY A 32 17.06 8.82 6.25
N PRO A 33 16.78 9.12 7.53
CA PRO A 33 15.67 8.53 8.26
C PRO A 33 14.30 9.00 7.73
N ILE A 34 13.25 8.21 7.99
CA ILE A 34 11.86 8.62 7.76
C ILE A 34 11.34 9.24 9.06
N ASP A 35 10.99 10.53 9.04
CA ASP A 35 10.43 11.24 10.19
C ASP A 35 8.94 10.90 10.39
N THR A 36 8.66 9.68 10.83
CA THR A 36 7.32 9.27 11.24
C THR A 36 7.26 8.95 12.73
N LYS A 37 6.12 9.29 13.33
CA LYS A 37 5.78 8.92 14.71
C LYS A 37 4.94 7.65 14.78
N LYS A 38 4.51 7.12 13.63
CA LYS A 38 3.56 6.00 13.56
C LYS A 38 4.23 4.79 12.93
N PHE A 39 4.17 3.68 13.66
CA PHE A 39 4.64 2.37 13.22
C PHE A 39 3.54 1.34 13.42
N TYR A 40 3.34 0.47 12.45
CA TYR A 40 2.36 -0.61 12.52
C TYR A 40 3.02 -1.97 12.38
N ALA A 41 2.52 -2.95 13.13
CA ALA A 41 2.90 -4.34 12.96
C ALA A 41 2.49 -4.85 11.58
N ILE A 42 3.31 -5.71 10.99
CA ILE A 42 3.00 -6.36 9.70
C ILE A 42 1.82 -7.33 9.82
N HIS A 43 1.59 -7.88 11.02
CA HIS A 43 0.42 -8.67 11.36
C HIS A 43 -0.52 -7.84 12.22
N ARG A 44 -1.75 -7.62 11.72
CA ARG A 44 -2.81 -6.90 12.44
C ARG A 44 -4.15 -7.61 12.23
N PRO A 45 -5.08 -7.49 13.19
CA PRO A 45 -6.41 -8.04 13.03
C PRO A 45 -7.09 -7.41 11.81
N THR A 46 -7.85 -8.23 11.10
CA THR A 46 -8.69 -7.80 9.99
C THR A 46 -9.76 -6.82 10.50
N PRO A 47 -10.17 -5.82 9.69
CA PRO A 47 -11.32 -4.98 10.00
C PRO A 47 -12.57 -5.80 10.32
N THR A 48 -13.45 -5.26 11.17
CA THR A 48 -14.75 -5.89 11.46
C THR A 48 -15.71 -5.78 10.28
N PHE A 49 -16.75 -6.63 10.24
CA PHE A 49 -17.75 -6.60 9.17
C PHE A 49 -18.43 -5.22 9.03
N THR A 50 -18.65 -4.52 10.15
CA THR A 50 -19.22 -3.16 10.18
C THR A 50 -18.30 -2.07 9.62
N GLU A 51 -16.99 -2.32 9.55
CA GLU A 51 -15.98 -1.38 9.03
C GLU A 51 -15.66 -1.62 7.56
N MET A 52 -16.12 -2.74 6.97
CA MET A 52 -15.90 -3.05 5.57
C MET A 52 -16.88 -2.28 4.69
N ASN A 53 -16.35 -1.57 3.69
CA ASN A 53 -17.16 -0.88 2.70
C ASN A 53 -17.59 -1.86 1.58
N THR A 54 -18.89 -1.92 1.28
CA THR A 54 -19.46 -2.75 0.20
C THR A 54 -19.54 -2.03 -1.14
N THR A 55 -19.14 -0.76 -1.20
CA THR A 55 -19.20 0.06 -2.40
C THR A 55 -18.17 -0.41 -3.42
N ALA A 56 -18.62 -0.70 -4.64
CA ALA A 56 -17.74 -0.96 -5.77
C ALA A 56 -17.08 0.36 -6.21
N GLN A 57 -15.75 0.43 -6.17
CA GLN A 57 -14.97 1.55 -6.69
C GLN A 57 -14.16 1.11 -7.91
N GLN A 58 -14.22 1.90 -8.98
CA GLN A 58 -13.39 1.66 -10.16
C GLN A 58 -11.97 2.20 -9.89
N LEU A 59 -10.96 1.32 -10.03
CA LEU A 59 -9.54 1.68 -9.96
C LEU A 59 -8.96 1.64 -11.37
N LEU A 60 -8.81 2.82 -11.98
CA LEU A 60 -8.24 2.95 -13.32
C LEU A 60 -6.75 2.63 -13.28
N THR A 61 -6.35 1.53 -13.92
CA THR A 61 -4.95 1.05 -13.92
C THR A 61 -4.09 1.71 -14.99
N GLY A 62 -4.70 2.35 -15.99
CA GLY A 62 -3.99 2.90 -17.14
C GLY A 62 -3.36 1.85 -18.07
N ILE A 63 -3.53 0.55 -17.79
CA ILE A 63 -2.98 -0.56 -18.57
C ILE A 63 -4.08 -1.12 -19.46
N LYS A 64 -3.85 -1.11 -20.78
CA LYS A 64 -4.68 -1.85 -21.73
C LYS A 64 -4.25 -3.32 -21.70
N ALA A 65 -5.18 -4.22 -21.39
CA ALA A 65 -4.93 -5.66 -21.47
C ALA A 65 -4.68 -6.07 -22.92
N ASP A 66 -3.60 -6.81 -23.19
CA ASP A 66 -3.31 -7.45 -24.49
C ASP A 66 -3.89 -8.87 -24.54
N GLY A 67 -5.17 -9.01 -24.20
CA GLY A 67 -5.94 -10.21 -24.48
C GLY A 67 -6.64 -10.06 -25.83
N GLY A 68 -6.12 -10.74 -26.86
CA GLY A 68 -6.77 -10.81 -28.17
C GLY A 68 -8.18 -11.39 -28.08
N GLY A 69 -9.16 -10.66 -28.62
CA GLY A 69 -10.56 -11.08 -28.69
C GLY A 69 -11.50 -9.86 -28.72
N LEU A 70 -11.94 -9.51 -29.92
CA LEU A 70 -12.86 -8.43 -30.31
C LEU A 70 -13.90 -7.96 -29.24
N GLY A 71 -13.86 -6.67 -28.90
CA GLY A 71 -14.90 -5.91 -28.16
C GLY A 71 -14.83 -6.10 -26.65
N GLU A 72 -14.57 -5.11 -25.79
CA GLU A 72 -15.03 -3.73 -25.81
C GLU A 72 -13.88 -2.78 -25.45
N SER A 73 -13.81 -1.68 -26.18
CA SER A 73 -12.86 -0.61 -25.90
C SER A 73 -13.40 0.17 -24.71
N VAL A 74 -12.64 0.19 -23.61
CA VAL A 74 -12.82 1.18 -22.55
C VAL A 74 -12.56 2.57 -23.15
N ARG A 75 -13.63 3.18 -23.66
CA ARG A 75 -13.90 4.62 -23.72
C ARG A 75 -15.07 4.79 -22.76
N PHE A 76 -15.09 5.74 -21.83
CA PHE A 76 -15.03 7.17 -22.10
C PHE A 76 -14.15 7.88 -21.06
N LEU A 77 -13.14 8.57 -21.59
CA LEU A 77 -12.82 9.91 -21.11
C LEU A 77 -14.04 10.76 -21.49
N ASP A 78 -14.78 11.27 -20.53
CA ASP A 78 -15.46 12.55 -20.69
C ASP A 78 -14.82 13.49 -19.67
N VAL A 79 -14.22 14.55 -20.22
CA VAL A 79 -13.69 15.72 -19.52
C VAL A 79 -14.83 16.46 -18.84
#